data_AF-A0A6H1NKU9-F1
#
_entry.id   AF-A0A6H1NKU9-F1
#
_cell.length_a   1.000
_cell.length_b   1.000
_cell.length_c   1.000
_cell.angle_alpha   90.00
_cell.angle_beta   90.00
_cell.angle_gamma   90.00
#
_symmetry.space_group_name_H-M   'P 1'
#
loop_
_entity.id
_entity.type
_entity.pdbx_description
1 polymer ?
#
loop_
_entity_poly.entity_id
_entity_poly.type
_entity_poly.pdbx_seq_one_letter_code
_entity_poly.pdbx_strand_id
1 'polypeptide(L)' 'MFERTEPRVLVCGSRRWLWPATVEAVLDRLAARHNDRLVVIEGAAAGADWAAHL' A
#
# COMPACT_ATOMS: atom_id res chain seq x y z
N MET A 1 23.63 9.44 1.14
CA MET A 1 22.29 8.84 0.88
C MET A 1 21.90 8.12 2.15
N PHE A 2 20.91 8.62 2.90
CA PHE A 2 20.45 7.91 4.10
C PHE A 2 19.70 6.66 3.66
N GLU A 3 20.23 5.50 4.01
CA GLU A 3 19.54 4.23 3.80
C GLU A 3 18.34 4.18 4.73
N ARG A 4 17.12 4.24 4.18
CA ARG A 4 15.90 4.07 4.95
C ARG A 4 15.73 2.58 5.19
N THR A 5 15.89 2.15 6.44
CA THR A 5 15.83 0.74 6.85
C THR A 5 14.40 0.20 6.94
N GLU A 6 13.39 1.05 6.82
CA GLU A 6 11.98 0.68 6.83
C GLU A 6 11.56 0.09 5.47
N PRO A 7 10.94 -1.10 5.45
CA PRO A 7 10.32 -1.66 4.25
C PRO A 7 9.25 -0.70 3.70
N ARG A 8 9.21 -0.52 2.38
CA ARG A 8 8.27 0.40 1.72
C ARG A 8 7.62 -0.28 0.52
N VAL A 9 6.37 0.04 0.28
CA VAL A 9 5.63 -0.40 -0.92
C VAL A 9 4.93 0.79 -1.57
N LEU A 10 5.01 0.87 -2.90
CA LEU A 10 4.21 1.80 -3.69
C LEU A 10 2.95 1.07 -4.15
N VAL A 11 1.79 1.63 -3.82
CA VAL A 11 0.52 1.24 -4.43
C VAL A 11 0.17 2.23 -5.52
N CYS A 12 -0.11 1.69 -6.71
CA CYS A 12 -0.62 2.44 -7.83
C CYS A 12 -1.60 1.55 -8.60
N GLY A 13 -2.62 2.13 -9.20
CA GLY A 13 -3.54 1.36 -10.03
C GLY A 13 -4.59 2.18 -10.74
N SER A 14 -5.65 1.49 -11.17
CA SER A 14 -6.77 2.13 -11.86
C SER A 14 -7.52 3.09 -10.92
N ARG A 15 -7.89 4.27 -11.45
CA ARG A 15 -8.81 5.21 -10.78
C ARG A 15 -10.22 4.65 -10.57
N ARG A 16 -10.55 3.56 -11.25
CA ARG A 16 -11.84 2.86 -11.19
C ARG A 16 -11.67 1.44 -10.66
N TRP A 17 -10.68 1.21 -9.81
CA TRP A 17 -10.46 -0.10 -9.20
C TRP A 17 -11.71 -0.57 -8.45
N LEU A 18 -12.17 -1.78 -8.74
CA LEU A 18 -13.47 -2.29 -8.24
C LEU A 18 -13.33 -3.21 -7.02
N TRP A 19 -12.10 -3.54 -6.62
CA TRP A 19 -11.83 -4.55 -5.60
C TRP A 19 -10.89 -4.00 -4.50
N PRO A 20 -11.33 -3.02 -3.69
CA PRO A 20 -10.49 -2.42 -2.65
C PRO A 20 -9.93 -3.47 -1.67
N ALA A 21 -10.73 -4.48 -1.32
CA ALA A 21 -10.32 -5.60 -0.47
C ALA A 21 -9.09 -6.36 -0.98
N THR A 22 -8.82 -6.35 -2.30
CA THR A 22 -7.58 -6.95 -2.83
C THR A 22 -6.34 -6.16 -2.42
N VAL A 23 -6.44 -4.82 -2.40
CA VAL A 23 -5.34 -3.95 -1.95
C VAL A 23 -5.11 -4.16 -0.46
N GLU A 24 -6.17 -4.11 0.34
CA GLU A 24 -6.14 -4.36 1.79
C GLU A 24 -5.48 -5.71 2.12
N ALA A 25 -5.95 -6.82 1.54
CA ALA A 25 -5.43 -8.15 1.83
C ALA A 25 -3.94 -8.32 1.46
N VAL A 26 -3.48 -7.66 0.40
CA VAL A 26 -2.05 -7.68 0.02
C VAL A 26 -1.22 -6.83 0.98
N LEU A 27 -1.73 -5.67 1.39
CA LEU A 27 -1.06 -4.81 2.36
C LEU A 27 -0.97 -5.46 3.74
N ASP A 28 -2.03 -6.11 4.22
CA ASP A 28 -2.03 -6.88 5.47
C ASP A 28 -0.96 -7.97 5.46
N ARG A 29 -0.88 -8.72 4.35
CA ARG A 29 0.13 -9.77 4.19
C ARG A 29 1.55 -9.20 4.19
N LEU A 30 1.76 -8.04 3.58
CA LEU A 30 3.07 -7.36 3.57
C LEU A 30 3.42 -6.78 4.94
N ALA A 31 2.46 -6.17 5.63
CA ALA A 31 2.64 -5.64 6.99
C ALA A 31 3.04 -6.76 7.95
N ALA A 32 2.32 -7.88 7.94
CA ALA A 32 2.63 -9.06 8.74
C ALA A 32 4.04 -9.61 8.45
N ARG A 33 4.46 -9.63 7.18
CA ARG A 33 5.81 -10.06 6.79
C ARG A 33 6.91 -9.13 7.34
N HIS A 34 6.58 -7.86 7.54
CA HIS A 34 7.53 -6.82 7.93
C HIS A 34 7.32 -6.34 9.38
N ASN A 35 6.68 -7.15 10.23
CA ASN A 35 6.40 -6.83 11.63
C ASN A 35 5.75 -5.44 11.80
N ASP A 36 4.78 -5.13 10.95
CA ASP A 36 4.02 -3.87 10.92
C ASP A 36 4.87 -2.60 10.73
N ARG A 37 6.10 -2.75 10.23
CA ARG A 37 6.99 -1.62 9.88
C ARG A 37 6.89 -1.19 8.42
N LEU A 38 5.86 -1.65 7.70
CA LEU A 38 5.67 -1.34 6.29
C LEU A 38 5.19 0.10 6.11
N VAL A 39 5.93 0.88 5.34
CA VAL A 39 5.47 2.20 4.89
C VAL A 39 4.77 2.07 3.54
N VAL A 40 3.48 2.40 3.51
CA VAL A 40 2.70 2.47 2.27
C VAL A 40 2.87 3.86 1.65
N ILE A 41 3.10 3.89 0.34
CA ILE A 41 3.17 5.11 -0.47
C ILE A 41 2.07 5.00 -1.52
N GLU A 42 1.25 6.03 -1.66
CA GLU A 42 0.13 6.10 -2.61
C GLU A 42 0.02 7.51 -3.20
N GLY A 43 -0.68 7.65 -4.33
CA GLY A 43 -0.73 8.87 -5.14
C GLY A 43 -1.90 9.82 -4.84
N ALA A 44 -2.64 9.58 -3.76
CA ALA A 44 -3.86 10.27 -3.34
C ALA A 44 -4.97 10.30 -4.40
N ALA A 45 -5.04 9.27 -5.24
CA ALA A 45 -6.06 9.14 -6.28
C ALA A 45 -7.26 8.27 -5.85
N ALA A 46 -8.37 8.39 -6.57
CA ALA A 46 -9.50 7.46 -6.40
C ALA A 46 -9.12 6.03 -6.84
N GLY A 47 -9.90 5.03 -6.42
CA GLY A 47 -9.69 3.64 -6.81
C GLY A 47 -8.60 2.97 -5.96
N ALA A 48 -7.56 2.43 -6.61
CA ALA A 48 -6.56 1.60 -5.94
C ALA A 48 -5.74 2.37 -4.90
N ASP A 49 -5.40 3.63 -5.17
CA ASP A 49 -4.63 4.48 -4.25
C ASP A 49 -5.44 4.76 -2.98
N TRP A 50 -6.72 5.14 -3.13
CA TRP A 50 -7.64 5.31 -1.99
C TRP A 50 -7.77 4.03 -1.16
N ALA A 51 -7.83 2.85 -1.79
CA ALA A 51 -7.89 1.58 -1.08
C ALA A 51 -6.62 1.28 -0.26
N ALA A 52 -5.49 1.91 -0.57
CA ALA A 52 -4.25 1.81 0.21
C ALA A 52 -4.12 2.86 1.31
N HIS A 53 -5.02 3.84 1.35
CA HIS A 53 -5.02 4.94 2.31
C HIS A 53 -5.89 4.64 3.56
N LEU A 54 -6.85 3.74 3.43
CA LEU A 54 -7.74 3.29 4.50
C LEU A 54 -7.00 2.43 5.54
#